data_AF-A0A2N1W290-F1
#
_entry.id   AF-A0A2N1W290-F1
#
_cell.length_a   1.000
_cell.length_b   1.000
_cell.length_c   1.000
_cell.angle_alpha   90.00
_cell.angle_beta   90.00
_cell.angle_gamma   90.00
#
_symmetry.space_group_name_H-M   'P 1'
#
loop_
_entity.id
_entity.type
_entity.pdbx_description
1 polymer ?
#
loop_
_entity_poly.entity_id
_entity_poly.type
_entity_poly.pdbx_seq_one_letter_code
_entity_poly.pdbx_strand_id
1 'polypeptide(L)'
;MALSNLMSIARTALLTHQRSLDVTGHNIANANTPGFTRQQLLVQAEEPLRSPLGAIGRGVRAVGITSARDAFLDAAFRRERGAFAQSDTLRSMLQRVEDVFQEPGENGLGATLDALFTAFSDLADRPASGAARVGVRQAASQLALQLNNADARLQAEEAAIGGEFRSTVARVNQIAQQVAVLNRQIVAAGSPPRSAPDLVDAREGLIDELSGLIGVRTLPRPDGSVGVVAGDVLLVDGGFAQ
;
A
#
# COMPACT_ATOMS: atom_id res chain seq x y z
N MET A 1 -41.94 -36.85 -20.22
CA MET A 1 -40.57 -36.30 -20.39
C MET A 1 -40.53 -34.78 -20.56
N ALA A 2 -41.53 -34.12 -21.19
CA ALA A 2 -41.52 -32.65 -21.33
C ALA A 2 -41.70 -31.88 -20.01
N LEU A 3 -42.64 -32.30 -19.13
CA LEU A 3 -42.90 -31.64 -17.85
C LEU A 3 -41.71 -31.75 -16.87
N SER A 4 -41.04 -32.90 -16.83
CA SER A 4 -39.85 -33.10 -15.99
C SER A 4 -38.69 -32.20 -16.40
N ASN A 5 -38.52 -31.95 -17.71
CA ASN A 5 -37.49 -31.02 -18.20
C ASN A 5 -37.83 -29.57 -17.83
N LEU A 6 -39.09 -29.15 -17.99
CA LEU A 6 -39.56 -27.82 -17.57
C LEU A 6 -39.39 -27.58 -16.06
N MET A 7 -39.75 -28.56 -15.23
CA MET A 7 -39.56 -28.49 -13.78
C MET A 7 -38.07 -28.44 -13.39
N SER A 8 -37.21 -29.16 -14.12
CA SER A 8 -35.76 -29.09 -13.93
C SER A 8 -35.22 -27.70 -14.29
N ILE A 9 -35.63 -27.14 -15.43
CA ILE A 9 -35.26 -25.78 -15.84
C ILE A 9 -35.70 -24.76 -14.78
N ALA A 10 -36.96 -24.81 -14.35
CA ALA A 10 -37.48 -23.93 -13.31
C ALA A 10 -36.69 -24.04 -11.99
N ARG A 11 -36.37 -25.26 -11.55
CA ARG A 11 -35.55 -25.50 -10.35
C ARG A 11 -34.16 -24.91 -10.48
N THR A 12 -33.46 -25.16 -11.59
CA THR A 12 -32.09 -24.65 -11.79
C THR A 12 -32.06 -23.12 -11.91
N ALA A 13 -33.06 -22.52 -12.55
CA ALA A 13 -33.22 -21.07 -12.61
C ALA A 13 -33.44 -20.47 -11.22
N LEU A 14 -34.37 -21.00 -10.43
CA LEU A 14 -34.65 -20.50 -9.08
C LEU A 14 -33.43 -20.60 -8.15
N LEU A 15 -32.73 -21.74 -8.16
CA LEU A 15 -31.51 -21.92 -7.36
C LEU A 15 -30.38 -20.96 -7.79
N THR A 16 -30.23 -20.72 -9.09
CA THR A 16 -29.23 -19.77 -9.60
C THR A 16 -29.58 -18.34 -9.20
N HIS A 17 -30.84 -17.93 -9.32
CA HIS A 17 -31.28 -16.60 -8.89
C HIS A 17 -31.20 -16.39 -7.38
N GLN A 18 -31.49 -17.42 -6.57
CA GLN A 18 -31.27 -17.38 -5.13
C GLN A 18 -29.80 -17.06 -4.80
N ARG A 19 -28.85 -17.76 -5.45
CA ARG A 19 -27.42 -17.47 -5.29
C ARG A 19 -27.05 -16.05 -5.74
N SER A 20 -27.66 -15.54 -6.81
CA SER A 20 -27.44 -14.15 -7.23
C SER A 20 -27.92 -13.14 -6.19
N LEU A 21 -29.02 -13.43 -5.49
CA LEU A 21 -29.50 -12.61 -4.37
C LEU A 21 -28.56 -12.71 -3.18
N ASP A 22 -28.03 -13.89 -2.86
CA ASP A 22 -27.02 -14.06 -1.80
C ASP A 22 -25.76 -13.23 -2.09
N VAL A 23 -25.24 -13.26 -3.33
CA VAL A 23 -24.11 -12.42 -3.76
C VAL A 23 -24.46 -10.94 -3.67
N THR A 24 -25.68 -10.56 -4.03
CA THR A 24 -26.15 -9.17 -3.89
C THR A 24 -26.20 -8.73 -2.43
N GLY A 25 -26.72 -9.58 -1.53
CA GLY A 25 -26.74 -9.34 -0.10
C GLY A 25 -25.32 -9.22 0.49
N HIS A 26 -24.41 -10.10 0.06
CA HIS A 26 -23.01 -10.05 0.44
C HIS A 26 -22.31 -8.76 0.00
N ASN A 27 -22.58 -8.30 -1.23
CA ASN A 27 -22.08 -7.02 -1.74
C ASN A 27 -22.61 -5.83 -0.93
N ILE A 28 -23.91 -5.82 -0.60
CA ILE A 28 -24.53 -4.75 0.19
C ILE A 28 -23.92 -4.73 1.60
N ALA A 29 -23.77 -5.89 2.23
CA ALA A 29 -23.20 -6.00 3.57
C ALA A 29 -21.74 -5.52 3.63
N ASN A 30 -20.97 -5.73 2.55
CA ASN A 30 -19.56 -5.35 2.47
C ASN A 30 -19.30 -4.07 1.66
N ALA A 31 -20.33 -3.32 1.30
CA ALA A 31 -20.18 -2.12 0.46
C ALA A 31 -19.23 -1.06 1.05
N ASN A 32 -19.11 -1.04 2.38
CA ASN A 32 -18.23 -0.12 3.11
C ASN A 32 -16.98 -0.82 3.69
N THR A 33 -16.75 -2.09 3.38
CA THR A 33 -15.56 -2.83 3.83
C THR A 33 -14.36 -2.41 2.96
N PRO A 34 -13.29 -1.83 3.54
CA PRO A 34 -12.12 -1.43 2.77
C PRO A 34 -11.50 -2.61 2.02
N GLY A 35 -11.15 -2.41 0.75
CA GLY A 35 -10.57 -3.45 -0.11
C GLY A 35 -11.57 -4.46 -0.68
N PHE A 36 -12.84 -4.42 -0.26
CA PHE A 36 -13.89 -5.25 -0.85
C PHE A 36 -14.20 -4.80 -2.28
N THR A 37 -14.37 -5.78 -3.17
CA THR A 37 -14.78 -5.52 -4.55
C THR A 37 -16.10 -6.20 -4.85
N ARG A 38 -16.93 -5.53 -5.66
CA ARG A 38 -18.24 -6.06 -6.03
C ARG A 38 -18.07 -7.42 -6.70
N GLN A 39 -18.77 -8.41 -6.17
CA GLN A 39 -18.78 -9.76 -6.71
C GLN A 39 -19.96 -9.98 -7.66
N GLN A 40 -19.73 -10.79 -8.69
CA GLN A 40 -20.75 -11.16 -9.67
C GLN A 40 -20.81 -12.68 -9.82
N LEU A 41 -22.02 -13.22 -9.75
CA LEU A 41 -22.28 -14.61 -10.08
C LEU A 41 -22.16 -14.81 -11.59
N LEU A 42 -21.26 -15.70 -12.01
CA LEU A 42 -21.16 -16.16 -13.37
C LEU A 42 -22.20 -17.24 -13.61
N VAL A 43 -23.07 -17.00 -14.59
CA VAL A 43 -24.16 -17.92 -14.97
C VAL A 43 -23.93 -18.40 -16.40
N GLN A 44 -24.06 -19.71 -16.61
CA GLN A 44 -23.93 -20.33 -17.92
C GLN A 44 -25.17 -21.18 -18.21
N ALA A 45 -25.57 -21.24 -19.49
CA ALA A 45 -26.56 -22.23 -19.93
C ALA A 45 -26.03 -23.66 -19.69
N GLU A 46 -26.91 -24.53 -19.20
CA GLU A 46 -26.61 -25.95 -19.09
C GLU A 46 -26.44 -26.58 -20.47
N GLU A 47 -25.57 -27.59 -20.55
CA GLU A 47 -25.29 -28.26 -21.82
C GLU A 47 -26.58 -28.90 -22.36
N PRO A 48 -27.00 -28.56 -23.58
CA PRO A 48 -28.30 -28.97 -24.11
C PRO A 48 -28.34 -30.47 -24.36
N LEU A 49 -29.51 -31.07 -24.14
CA LEU A 49 -29.74 -32.48 -24.48
C LEU A 49 -29.85 -32.61 -26.00
N ARG A 50 -29.04 -33.47 -26.62
CA ARG A 50 -29.13 -33.76 -28.06
C ARG A 50 -30.27 -34.74 -28.33
N SER A 51 -31.14 -34.39 -29.27
CA SER A 51 -32.28 -35.21 -29.72
C SER A 51 -32.33 -35.24 -31.25
N PRO A 52 -32.95 -36.28 -31.88
CA PRO A 52 -33.19 -36.31 -33.32
C PRO A 52 -33.97 -35.10 -33.87
N LEU A 53 -34.70 -34.39 -33.01
CA LEU A 53 -35.48 -33.19 -33.34
C LEU A 53 -34.72 -31.87 -33.11
N GLY A 54 -33.45 -31.93 -32.67
CA GLY A 54 -32.63 -30.76 -32.35
C GLY A 54 -32.08 -30.74 -30.93
N ALA A 55 -31.40 -29.65 -30.55
CA ALA A 55 -30.86 -29.44 -29.22
C ALA A 55 -31.93 -28.88 -28.26
N ILE A 56 -32.16 -29.54 -27.12
CA ILE A 56 -33.14 -29.12 -26.12
C ILE A 56 -32.39 -28.50 -24.93
N GLY A 57 -32.70 -27.24 -24.62
CA GLY A 57 -32.10 -26.53 -23.48
C GLY A 57 -32.42 -27.18 -22.12
N ARG A 58 -31.46 -27.09 -21.19
CA ARG A 58 -31.55 -27.71 -19.85
C ARG A 58 -31.56 -26.69 -18.70
N GLY A 59 -31.67 -25.40 -19.00
CA GLY A 59 -31.72 -24.32 -18.01
C GLY A 59 -30.35 -23.67 -17.84
N VAL A 60 -30.07 -23.17 -16.64
CA VAL A 60 -28.84 -22.43 -16.32
C VAL A 60 -28.20 -22.96 -15.05
N ARG A 61 -26.89 -22.77 -14.91
CA ARG A 61 -26.17 -23.06 -13.68
C ARG A 61 -25.24 -21.90 -13.33
N ALA A 62 -25.05 -21.70 -12.03
CA ALA A 62 -23.95 -20.91 -11.52
C ALA A 62 -22.63 -21.65 -11.74
N VAL A 63 -21.68 -21.03 -12.43
CA VAL A 63 -20.35 -21.60 -12.67
C VAL A 63 -19.34 -21.10 -11.64
N GLY A 64 -19.49 -19.88 -11.14
CA GLY A 64 -18.54 -19.27 -10.21
C GLY A 64 -18.94 -17.88 -9.73
N ILE A 65 -18.13 -17.27 -8.88
CA ILE A 65 -18.26 -15.88 -8.43
C ILE A 65 -16.95 -15.15 -8.73
N THR A 66 -17.00 -14.05 -9.47
CA THR A 66 -15.81 -13.24 -9.80
C THR A 66 -15.91 -11.86 -9.18
N SER A 67 -14.76 -11.29 -8.80
CA SER A 67 -14.65 -9.89 -8.42
C SER A 67 -14.68 -9.01 -9.67
N ALA A 68 -15.38 -7.88 -9.60
CA ALA A 68 -15.39 -6.84 -10.62
C ALA A 68 -14.17 -5.92 -10.43
N ARG A 69 -12.99 -6.43 -10.79
CA ARG A 69 -11.72 -5.68 -10.80
C ARG A 69 -11.26 -5.37 -12.21
N ASP A 70 -10.57 -4.25 -12.35
CA ASP A 70 -9.87 -3.87 -13.56
C ASP A 70 -8.36 -3.87 -13.29
N ALA A 71 -7.67 -4.86 -13.85
CA ALA A 71 -6.24 -5.05 -13.61
C ALA A 71 -5.39 -3.86 -14.10
N PHE A 72 -5.87 -3.09 -15.09
CA PHE A 72 -5.18 -1.89 -15.55
C PHE A 72 -5.31 -0.75 -14.53
N LEU A 73 -6.51 -0.57 -13.96
CA LEU A 73 -6.72 0.42 -12.91
C LEU A 73 -5.95 0.06 -11.64
N ASP A 74 -5.92 -1.21 -11.24
CA ASP A 74 -5.15 -1.66 -10.07
C ASP A 74 -3.65 -1.41 -10.25
N ALA A 75 -3.11 -1.71 -11.44
CA ALA A 75 -1.71 -1.45 -11.76
C ALA A 75 -1.38 0.05 -11.77
N ALA A 76 -2.27 0.87 -12.34
CA ALA A 76 -2.12 2.33 -12.32
C ALA A 76 -2.17 2.87 -10.89
N PHE A 77 -3.14 2.43 -10.08
CA PHE A 77 -3.30 2.82 -8.69
C PHE A 77 -2.03 2.52 -7.87
N ARG A 78 -1.51 1.30 -7.94
CA ARG A 78 -0.29 0.89 -7.20
C ARG A 78 0.93 1.71 -7.60
N ARG A 79 1.06 2.04 -8.88
CA ARG A 79 2.14 2.90 -9.37
C ARG A 79 2.06 4.31 -8.79
N GLU A 80 0.89 4.95 -8.89
CA GLU A 80 0.71 6.31 -8.38
C GLU A 80 0.80 6.36 -6.85
N ARG A 81 0.30 5.32 -6.16
CA ARG A 81 0.41 5.20 -4.70
C ARG A 81 1.86 5.13 -4.24
N GLY A 82 2.69 4.36 -4.93
CA GLY A 82 4.13 4.28 -4.62
C GLY A 82 4.83 5.63 -4.82
N ALA A 83 4.54 6.34 -5.92
CA ALA A 83 5.11 7.66 -6.20
C ALA A 83 4.67 8.71 -5.16
N PHE A 84 3.39 8.68 -4.77
CA PHE A 84 2.86 9.53 -3.70
C PHE A 84 3.55 9.25 -2.36
N ALA A 85 3.63 7.98 -1.95
CA ALA A 85 4.23 7.58 -0.68
C ALA A 85 5.71 7.99 -0.59
N GLN A 86 6.46 7.87 -1.69
CA GLN A 86 7.84 8.35 -1.77
C GLN A 86 7.93 9.85 -1.52
N SER A 87 7.10 10.63 -2.22
CA SER A 87 7.10 12.09 -2.13
C SER A 87 6.68 12.57 -0.74
N ASP A 88 5.67 11.94 -0.16
CA ASP A 88 5.16 12.28 1.17
C ASP A 88 6.16 11.92 2.28
N THR A 89 6.87 10.80 2.14
CA THR A 89 7.96 10.40 3.04
C THR A 89 9.10 11.40 2.97
N LEU A 90 9.54 11.77 1.75
CA LEU A 90 10.59 12.77 1.56
C LEU A 90 10.20 14.12 2.17
N ARG A 91 8.97 14.59 1.90
CA ARG A 91 8.42 15.81 2.48
C ARG A 91 8.49 15.77 4.01
N SER A 92 8.04 14.68 4.61
CA SER A 92 8.02 14.52 6.08
C SER A 92 9.44 14.50 6.65
N MET A 93 10.40 13.84 5.99
CA MET A 93 11.81 13.84 6.40
C MET A 93 12.44 15.23 6.31
N LEU A 94 12.18 15.96 5.21
CA LEU A 94 12.69 17.33 5.04
C LEU A 94 12.11 18.28 6.08
N GLN A 95 10.83 18.15 6.43
CA GLN A 95 10.23 18.94 7.51
C GLN A 95 10.92 18.71 8.85
N ARG A 96 11.25 17.45 9.20
CA ARG A 96 12.00 17.15 10.42
C ARG A 96 13.39 17.79 10.40
N VAL A 97 14.05 17.81 9.24
CA VAL A 97 15.35 18.49 9.08
C VAL A 97 15.21 20.01 9.20
N GLU A 98 14.19 20.61 8.60
CA GLU A 98 13.89 22.05 8.72
C GLU A 98 13.67 22.45 10.19
N ASP A 99 12.92 21.64 10.94
CA ASP A 99 12.64 21.86 12.36
C ASP A 99 13.92 21.86 13.24
N VAL A 100 14.98 21.17 12.82
CA VAL A 100 16.27 21.18 13.54
C VAL A 100 16.90 22.57 13.55
N PHE A 101 16.84 23.27 12.43
CA PHE A 101 17.50 24.57 12.26
C PHE A 101 16.72 25.73 12.90
N GLN A 102 15.43 25.54 13.19
CA GLN A 102 14.57 26.52 13.86
C GLN A 102 14.58 27.89 13.18
N GLU A 103 14.68 27.92 11.85
CA GLU A 103 14.69 29.15 11.08
C GLU A 103 13.30 29.46 10.49
N PRO A 104 12.89 30.74 10.51
CA PRO A 104 13.51 31.89 11.17
C PRO A 104 13.19 31.94 12.68
N GLY A 105 14.12 32.46 13.49
CA GLY A 105 13.90 32.64 14.94
C GLY A 105 15.06 33.37 15.62
N GLU A 106 14.81 33.93 16.81
CA GLU A 106 15.83 34.66 17.59
C GLU A 106 17.02 33.78 18.00
N ASN A 107 16.81 32.47 18.09
CA ASN A 107 17.85 31.47 18.35
C ASN A 107 18.25 30.67 17.09
N GLY A 108 17.82 31.11 15.91
CA GLY A 108 18.18 30.48 14.64
C GLY A 108 19.67 30.65 14.33
N LEU A 109 20.18 29.83 13.41
CA LEU A 109 21.60 29.87 13.04
C LEU A 109 21.98 31.23 12.42
N GLY A 110 21.13 31.78 11.55
CA GLY A 110 21.30 33.12 11.00
C GLY A 110 21.43 34.21 12.07
N ALA A 111 20.52 34.24 13.04
CA ALA A 111 20.53 35.24 14.12
C ALA A 111 21.80 35.15 14.99
N THR A 112 22.26 33.93 15.30
CA THR A 112 23.49 33.73 16.09
C THR A 112 24.76 34.09 15.31
N LEU A 113 24.77 33.89 13.98
CA LEU A 113 25.84 34.38 13.10
C LEU A 113 25.88 35.92 13.04
N ASP A 114 24.74 36.57 12.87
CA ASP A 114 24.62 38.03 12.85
C ASP A 114 25.08 38.65 14.17
N ALA A 115 24.72 38.03 15.30
CA ALA A 115 25.17 38.43 16.63
C ALA A 115 26.70 38.32 16.78
N LEU A 116 27.31 37.28 16.23
CA LEU A 116 28.77 37.11 16.23
C LEU A 116 29.46 38.20 15.40
N PHE A 117 28.98 38.49 14.19
CA PHE A 117 29.54 39.56 13.36
C PHE A 117 29.38 40.94 14.01
N THR A 118 28.24 41.20 14.64
CA THR A 118 28.00 42.43 15.41
C THR A 118 28.99 42.57 16.57
N ALA A 119 29.24 41.49 17.31
CA ALA A 119 30.21 41.49 18.40
C ALA A 119 31.65 41.75 17.91
N PHE A 120 32.03 41.20 16.75
CA PHE A 120 33.33 41.49 16.14
C PHE A 120 33.45 42.95 15.68
N SER A 121 32.38 43.52 15.13
CA SER A 121 32.34 44.95 14.77
C SER A 121 32.57 45.83 16.00
N ASP A 122 31.88 45.55 17.11
CA ASP A 122 32.04 46.31 18.36
C ASP A 122 33.46 46.20 18.95
N LEU A 123 34.09 45.03 18.83
CA LEU A 123 35.49 44.83 19.23
C LEU A 123 36.46 45.60 18.33
N ALA A 124 36.19 45.69 17.02
CA ALA A 124 37.02 46.43 16.09
C ALA A 124 37.03 47.94 16.39
N ASP A 125 35.87 48.50 16.78
CA ASP A 125 35.76 49.90 17.19
C ASP A 125 36.46 50.17 18.53
N ARG A 126 36.49 49.18 19.43
CA ARG A 126 37.00 49.34 20.82
C ARG A 126 37.91 48.19 21.27
N PRO A 127 39.10 47.99 20.66
CA PRO A 127 39.93 46.80 20.85
C PRO A 127 40.54 46.65 22.26
N ALA A 128 40.68 47.77 22.99
CA ALA A 128 41.16 47.78 24.37
C ALA A 128 40.05 47.45 25.39
N SER A 129 38.78 47.42 24.98
CA SER A 129 37.66 47.15 25.89
C SER A 129 37.62 45.68 26.28
N GLY A 130 37.78 45.39 27.57
CA GLY A 130 37.58 44.05 28.11
C GLY A 130 36.16 43.53 27.88
N ALA A 131 35.15 44.41 27.95
CA ALA A 131 33.75 44.07 27.72
C ALA A 131 33.48 43.61 26.27
N ALA A 132 34.02 44.33 25.27
CA ALA A 132 33.85 43.95 23.86
C ALA A 132 34.49 42.57 23.56
N ARG A 133 35.66 42.28 24.16
CA ARG A 133 36.31 40.95 24.05
C ARG A 133 35.48 39.83 24.69
N VAL A 134 34.80 40.11 25.81
CA VAL A 134 33.87 39.17 26.45
C VAL A 134 32.66 38.93 25.53
N GLY A 135 32.11 39.97 24.92
CA GLY A 135 30.98 39.88 23.99
C GLY A 135 31.26 38.95 22.80
N VAL A 136 32.41 39.10 22.13
CA VAL A 136 32.82 38.18 21.04
C VAL A 136 32.90 36.74 21.51
N ARG A 137 33.53 36.47 22.66
CA ARG A 137 33.62 35.10 23.19
C ARG A 137 32.25 34.52 23.50
N GLN A 138 31.34 35.31 24.06
CA GLN A 138 29.98 34.86 24.35
C GLN A 138 29.21 34.54 23.06
N ALA A 139 29.24 35.42 22.07
CA ALA A 139 28.59 35.19 20.79
C ALA A 139 29.16 33.95 20.08
N ALA A 140 30.48 33.77 20.10
CA ALA A 140 31.13 32.59 19.52
C ALA A 140 30.74 31.29 20.23
N SER A 141 30.69 31.31 21.57
CA SER A 141 30.23 30.17 22.36
C SER A 141 28.76 29.83 22.07
N GLN A 142 27.89 30.83 21.90
CA GLN A 142 26.48 30.59 21.56
C GLN A 142 26.32 29.98 20.16
N LEU A 143 27.04 30.49 19.16
CA LEU A 143 27.04 29.89 17.82
C LEU A 143 27.55 28.44 17.87
N ALA A 144 28.64 28.18 18.60
CA ALA A 144 29.17 26.82 18.76
C ALA A 144 28.15 25.90 19.44
N LEU A 145 27.47 26.34 20.49
CA LEU A 145 26.40 25.58 21.15
C LEU A 145 25.26 25.27 20.18
N GLN A 146 24.83 26.25 19.37
CA GLN A 146 23.75 26.05 18.41
C GLN A 146 24.12 25.05 17.30
N LEU A 147 25.35 25.12 16.77
CA LEU A 147 25.86 24.15 15.80
C LEU A 147 25.94 22.73 16.38
N ASN A 148 26.45 22.57 17.60
CA ASN A 148 26.51 21.26 18.27
C ASN A 148 25.11 20.70 18.55
N ASN A 149 24.15 21.55 18.93
CA ASN A 149 22.75 21.13 19.14
C ASN A 149 22.10 20.67 17.83
N ALA A 150 22.34 21.38 16.73
CA ALA A 150 21.84 21.00 15.41
C ALA A 150 22.42 19.65 14.96
N ASP A 151 23.74 19.46 15.11
CA ASP A 151 24.41 18.18 14.82
C ASP A 151 23.82 17.02 15.63
N ALA A 152 23.67 17.19 16.95
CA ALA A 152 23.09 16.17 17.81
C ALA A 152 21.64 15.81 17.42
N ARG A 153 20.84 16.80 17.01
CA ARG A 153 19.46 16.58 16.54
C ARG A 153 19.43 15.87 15.19
N LEU A 154 20.28 16.25 14.24
CA LEU A 154 20.38 15.55 12.95
C LEU A 154 20.79 14.08 13.14
N GLN A 155 21.73 13.79 14.03
CA GLN A 155 22.11 12.41 14.36
C GLN A 155 20.95 11.61 15.00
N ALA A 156 20.15 12.26 15.84
CA ALA A 156 18.96 11.63 16.43
C ALA A 156 17.90 11.33 15.35
N GLU A 157 17.65 12.26 14.42
CA GLU A 157 16.74 12.05 13.29
C GLU A 157 17.23 10.94 12.36
N GLU A 158 18.53 10.87 12.06
CA GLU A 158 19.12 9.79 11.27
C GLU A 158 18.90 8.42 11.95
N ALA A 159 19.12 8.33 13.27
CA ALA A 159 18.89 7.12 14.03
C ALA A 159 17.40 6.71 14.04
N ALA A 160 16.49 7.68 14.15
CA ALA A 160 15.05 7.47 14.08
C ALA A 160 14.62 6.93 12.70
N ILE A 161 15.09 7.56 11.62
CA ILE A 161 14.87 7.10 10.23
C ILE A 161 15.39 5.67 10.04
N GLY A 162 16.57 5.35 10.59
CA GLY A 162 17.09 3.98 10.57
C GLY A 162 16.18 2.97 11.28
N GLY A 163 15.50 3.39 12.35
CA GLY A 163 14.47 2.59 13.06
C GLY A 163 13.18 2.42 12.25
N GLU A 164 12.68 3.50 11.64
CA GLU A 164 11.54 3.48 10.72
C GLU A 164 11.81 2.52 9.55
N PHE A 165 13.00 2.62 8.93
CA PHE A 165 13.41 1.76 7.83
C PHE A 165 13.37 0.26 8.19
N ARG A 166 13.94 -0.12 9.35
CA ARG A 166 13.90 -1.52 9.82
C ARG A 166 12.47 -2.02 10.04
N SER A 167 11.60 -1.16 10.56
CA SER A 167 10.18 -1.48 10.79
C SER A 167 9.44 -1.65 9.46
N THR A 168 9.71 -0.80 8.47
CA THR A 168 9.17 -0.93 7.12
C THR A 168 9.60 -2.23 6.46
N VAL A 169 10.89 -2.61 6.55
CA VAL A 169 11.37 -3.91 6.03
C VAL A 169 10.68 -5.08 6.71
N ALA A 170 10.51 -5.04 8.04
CA ALA A 170 9.79 -6.08 8.76
C ALA A 170 8.33 -6.19 8.28
N ARG A 171 7.64 -5.05 8.06
CA ARG A 171 6.27 -5.02 7.55
C ARG A 171 6.18 -5.56 6.12
N VAL A 172 7.10 -5.18 5.23
CA VAL A 172 7.22 -5.72 3.86
C VAL A 172 7.31 -7.24 3.89
N ASN A 173 8.19 -7.80 4.72
CA ASN A 173 8.37 -9.25 4.83
C ASN A 173 7.12 -9.95 5.37
N GLN A 174 6.45 -9.36 6.36
CA GLN A 174 5.18 -9.88 6.88
C GLN A 174 4.09 -9.90 5.80
N ILE A 175 3.94 -8.82 5.05
CA ILE A 175 2.97 -8.73 3.96
C ILE A 175 3.29 -9.79 2.88
N ALA A 176 4.55 -9.92 2.47
CA ALA A 176 4.98 -10.93 1.49
C ALA A 176 4.59 -12.35 1.94
N GLN A 177 4.83 -12.69 3.21
CA GLN A 177 4.43 -13.98 3.79
C GLN A 177 2.91 -14.19 3.79
N GLN A 178 2.12 -13.17 4.13
CA GLN A 178 0.66 -13.25 4.11
C GLN A 178 0.12 -13.42 2.69
N VAL A 179 0.69 -12.69 1.70
CA VAL A 179 0.36 -12.86 0.28
C VAL A 179 0.67 -14.28 -0.19
N ALA A 180 1.81 -14.85 0.20
CA ALA A 180 2.16 -16.24 -0.12
C ALA A 180 1.17 -17.25 0.48
N VAL A 181 0.72 -17.04 1.73
CA VAL A 181 -0.32 -17.86 2.37
C VAL A 181 -1.64 -17.78 1.59
N LEU A 182 -2.09 -16.56 1.25
CA LEU A 182 -3.32 -16.35 0.48
C LEU A 182 -3.23 -16.98 -0.92
N ASN A 183 -2.08 -16.88 -1.60
CA ASN A 183 -1.85 -17.55 -2.87
C ASN A 183 -2.05 -19.08 -2.75
N ARG A 184 -1.54 -19.72 -1.69
CA ARG A 184 -1.76 -21.15 -1.45
C ARG A 184 -3.24 -21.48 -1.24
N GLN A 185 -3.95 -20.65 -0.47
CA GLN A 185 -5.38 -20.85 -0.22
C GLN A 185 -6.23 -20.66 -1.49
N ILE A 186 -5.89 -19.67 -2.33
CA ILE A 186 -6.54 -19.42 -3.62
C ILE A 186 -6.34 -20.62 -4.56
N VAL A 187 -5.10 -21.11 -4.67
CA VAL A 187 -4.79 -22.28 -5.51
C VAL A 187 -5.53 -23.52 -4.98
N ALA A 188 -5.59 -23.71 -3.65
CA ALA A 188 -6.31 -24.83 -3.03
C ALA A 188 -7.84 -24.75 -3.19
N ALA A 189 -8.42 -23.54 -3.23
CA ALA A 189 -9.85 -23.33 -3.50
C ALA A 189 -10.24 -23.73 -4.94
N GLY A 190 -9.25 -23.78 -5.84
CA GLY A 190 -9.37 -24.24 -7.21
C GLY A 190 -9.32 -23.10 -8.22
N SER A 191 -8.94 -23.43 -9.46
CA SER A 191 -8.93 -22.46 -10.55
C SER A 191 -10.34 -21.96 -10.89
N PRO A 192 -10.47 -20.77 -11.50
CA PRO A 192 -11.74 -20.29 -12.02
C PRO A 192 -12.45 -21.40 -12.83
N PRO A 193 -13.74 -21.67 -12.57
CA PRO A 193 -14.68 -20.76 -11.93
C PRO A 193 -14.94 -21.03 -10.43
N ARG A 194 -14.13 -21.87 -9.75
CA ARG A 194 -14.23 -22.10 -8.28
C ARG A 194 -13.42 -21.07 -7.48
N SER A 195 -13.54 -19.80 -7.86
CA SER A 195 -12.81 -18.69 -7.24
C SER A 195 -13.23 -18.46 -5.79
N ALA A 196 -12.25 -18.15 -4.93
CA ALA A 196 -12.44 -17.63 -3.59
C ALA A 196 -12.24 -16.09 -3.62
N PRO A 197 -13.23 -15.31 -4.11
CA PRO A 197 -13.06 -13.88 -4.38
C PRO A 197 -12.62 -13.09 -3.14
N ASP A 198 -13.12 -13.44 -1.96
CA ASP A 198 -12.72 -12.81 -0.69
C ASP A 198 -11.22 -12.98 -0.40
N LEU A 199 -10.65 -14.16 -0.72
CA LEU A 199 -9.21 -14.39 -0.57
C LEU A 199 -8.39 -13.57 -1.57
N VAL A 200 -8.92 -13.42 -2.80
CA VAL A 200 -8.29 -12.57 -3.81
C VAL A 200 -8.36 -11.11 -3.35
N ASP A 201 -9.50 -10.65 -2.81
CA ASP A 201 -9.67 -9.29 -2.28
C ASP A 201 -8.71 -9.01 -1.12
N ALA A 202 -8.60 -9.94 -0.17
CA ALA A 202 -7.62 -9.84 0.91
C ALA A 202 -6.17 -9.78 0.40
N ARG A 203 -5.84 -10.57 -0.64
CA ARG A 203 -4.51 -10.57 -1.25
C ARG A 203 -4.22 -9.24 -1.93
N GLU A 204 -5.14 -8.75 -2.76
CA GLU A 204 -4.96 -7.49 -3.46
C GLU A 204 -4.87 -6.32 -2.49
N GLY A 205 -5.65 -6.31 -1.40
CA GLY A 205 -5.53 -5.30 -0.35
C GLY A 205 -4.16 -5.27 0.32
N LEU A 206 -3.55 -6.44 0.55
CA LEU A 206 -2.18 -6.53 1.05
C LEU A 206 -1.14 -6.04 0.03
N ILE A 207 -1.34 -6.31 -1.26
CA ILE A 207 -0.46 -5.79 -2.32
C ILE A 207 -0.60 -4.27 -2.45
N ASP A 208 -1.81 -3.72 -2.27
CA ASP A 208 -2.06 -2.28 -2.25
C ASP A 208 -1.37 -1.62 -1.06
N GLU A 209 -1.41 -2.24 0.13
CA GLU A 209 -0.64 -1.81 1.28
C GLU A 209 0.87 -1.84 0.99
N LEU A 210 1.37 -2.94 0.43
CA LEU A 210 2.78 -3.09 0.06
C LEU A 210 3.23 -2.02 -0.93
N SER A 211 2.37 -1.65 -1.89
CA SER A 211 2.67 -0.60 -2.86
C SER A 211 2.84 0.79 -2.24
N GLY A 212 2.28 1.01 -1.03
CA GLY A 212 2.52 2.22 -0.25
C GLY A 212 3.83 2.21 0.54
N LEU A 213 4.50 1.05 0.68
CA LEU A 213 5.78 0.94 1.38
C LEU A 213 6.95 0.92 0.40
N ILE A 214 6.78 0.22 -0.73
CA ILE A 214 7.80 0.04 -1.77
C ILE A 214 7.16 -0.04 -3.15
N GLY A 215 7.89 0.34 -4.20
CA GLY A 215 7.43 0.15 -5.58
C GLY A 215 7.33 -1.33 -5.94
N VAL A 216 6.11 -1.80 -6.24
CA VAL A 216 5.85 -3.21 -6.58
C VAL A 216 5.19 -3.39 -7.95
N ARG A 217 5.46 -4.55 -8.55
CA ARG A 217 4.81 -5.04 -9.77
C ARG A 217 4.29 -6.45 -9.52
N THR A 218 3.10 -6.74 -10.02
CA THR A 218 2.50 -8.07 -9.91
C THR A 218 2.59 -8.85 -11.22
N LEU A 219 2.76 -10.16 -11.10
CA LEU A 219 2.85 -11.13 -12.20
C LEU A 219 1.76 -12.20 -11.98
N PRO A 220 0.55 -12.02 -12.53
CA PRO A 220 -0.52 -13.00 -12.38
C PRO A 220 -0.20 -14.31 -13.10
N ARG A 221 -0.68 -15.44 -12.54
CA ARG A 221 -0.45 -16.78 -13.08
C ARG A 221 -1.77 -17.50 -13.41
N PRO A 222 -1.76 -18.49 -14.34
CA PRO A 222 -2.96 -19.23 -14.73
C PRO A 222 -3.63 -20.01 -13.58
N ASP A 223 -2.86 -20.39 -12.56
CA ASP A 223 -3.35 -21.10 -11.37
C ASP A 223 -4.08 -20.19 -10.37
N GLY A 224 -4.12 -18.88 -10.63
CA GLY A 224 -4.74 -17.86 -9.77
C GLY A 224 -3.78 -17.25 -8.74
N SER A 225 -2.55 -17.76 -8.62
CA SER A 225 -1.52 -17.14 -7.78
C SER A 225 -0.92 -15.89 -8.45
N VAL A 226 -0.26 -15.05 -7.65
CA VAL A 226 0.42 -13.83 -8.12
C VAL A 226 1.86 -13.82 -7.63
N GLY A 227 2.80 -13.58 -8.54
CA GLY A 227 4.16 -13.20 -8.18
C GLY A 227 4.24 -11.70 -7.86
N VAL A 228 5.03 -11.33 -6.86
CA VAL A 228 5.25 -9.91 -6.47
C VAL A 228 6.72 -9.58 -6.60
N VAL A 229 7.04 -8.56 -7.37
CA VAL A 229 8.40 -8.09 -7.63
C VAL A 229 8.55 -6.66 -7.11
N ALA A 230 9.62 -6.38 -6.38
CA ALA A 230 10.02 -5.04 -5.97
C ALA A 230 11.39 -4.72 -6.57
N GLY A 231 11.46 -3.68 -7.41
CA GLY A 231 12.64 -3.43 -8.24
C GLY A 231 12.95 -4.66 -9.12
N ASP A 232 14.12 -5.26 -8.91
CA ASP A 232 14.58 -6.50 -9.58
C ASP A 232 14.48 -7.75 -8.70
N VAL A 233 13.93 -7.63 -7.49
CA VAL A 233 13.83 -8.72 -6.51
C VAL A 233 12.43 -9.32 -6.51
N LEU A 234 12.34 -10.63 -6.68
CA LEU A 234 11.11 -11.38 -6.51
C LEU A 234 10.86 -11.60 -5.01
N LEU A 235 9.83 -10.94 -4.46
CA LEU A 235 9.44 -11.05 -3.05
C LEU A 235 8.51 -12.23 -2.79
N VAL A 236 7.61 -12.51 -3.73
CA VAL A 236 6.67 -13.62 -3.65
C VAL A 236 6.68 -14.39 -4.95
N ASP A 237 6.93 -15.69 -4.86
CA ASP A 237 6.83 -16.66 -5.94
C ASP A 237 5.65 -17.61 -5.67
N GLY A 238 4.47 -17.23 -6.15
CA GLY A 238 3.27 -18.03 -5.95
C GLY A 238 3.00 -18.28 -4.46
N GLY A 239 3.13 -19.53 -4.01
CA GLY A 239 2.90 -19.92 -2.62
C GLY A 239 4.06 -19.69 -1.64
N PHE A 240 5.15 -19.07 -2.09
CA PHE A 240 6.37 -18.87 -1.30
C PHE A 240 6.76 -17.39 -1.24
N ALA A 241 7.14 -16.91 -0.06
CA ALA A 241 7.80 -15.62 0.11
C ALA A 241 9.31 -15.86 0.20
N GLN A 242 10.10 -14.98 -0.42
CA GLN A 242 11.57 -15.04 -0.44
C GLN A 242 12.18 -14.26 0.73
#